data_AF-V5GJV2-F1
#
_entry.id   AF-V5GJV2-F1
#
_cell.length_a   1.000
_cell.length_b   1.000
_cell.length_c   1.000
_cell.angle_alpha   90.00
_cell.angle_beta   90.00
_cell.angle_gamma   90.00
#
_symmetry.space_group_name_H-M   'P 1'
#
loop_
_entity.id
_entity.type
_entity.pdbx_description
1 polymer ?
#
loop_
_entity_poly.entity_id
_entity_poly.type
_entity_poly.pdbx_seq_one_letter_code
_entity_poly.pdbx_strand_id
1 'polypeptide(L)'
;LTNHLERFLFSMDKRVVLMLDGMDEISPYFTELDLNLLTQCLQATNVAKLFVTTRPHMVQELEEVLKVKPFVMQPFTEQNQVDFLASYWLHNLSVDVENKGKCERYARALINRMSSWTKGYYQKED
;
A
#
# COMPACT_ATOMS: atom_id res chain seq x y z
N LEU A 1 24.15 -12.23 -17.36
CA LEU A 1 23.96 -10.76 -17.39
C LEU A 1 23.92 -10.30 -18.84
N THR A 2 22.69 -10.15 -19.31
CA THR A 2 22.22 -10.04 -20.69
C THR A 2 22.33 -8.62 -21.24
N ASN A 3 22.38 -7.59 -20.36
CA ASN A 3 22.56 -6.19 -20.77
C ASN A 3 23.41 -5.39 -19.76
N HIS A 4 23.76 -4.15 -20.14
CA HIS A 4 24.59 -3.25 -19.35
C HIS A 4 23.94 -2.86 -18.01
N LEU A 5 22.61 -2.67 -17.98
CA LEU A 5 21.86 -2.32 -16.77
C LEU A 5 21.96 -3.43 -15.73
N GLU A 6 21.75 -4.68 -16.12
CA GLU A 6 21.90 -5.83 -15.22
C GLU A 6 23.33 -5.89 -14.66
N ARG A 7 24.36 -5.78 -15.51
CA ARG A 7 25.76 -5.78 -15.04
C ARG A 7 26.00 -4.71 -14.00
N PHE A 8 25.52 -3.50 -14.26
CA PHE A 8 25.62 -2.40 -13.32
C PHE A 8 24.89 -2.71 -12.00
N LEU A 9 23.61 -3.10 -12.05
CA LEU A 9 22.79 -3.41 -10.87
C LEU A 9 23.34 -4.56 -10.02
N PHE A 10 23.83 -5.62 -10.64
CA PHE A 10 24.38 -6.79 -9.93
C PHE A 10 25.84 -6.59 -9.49
N SER A 11 26.57 -5.62 -10.05
CA SER A 11 27.93 -5.27 -9.61
C SER A 11 27.99 -4.35 -8.40
N MET A 12 26.88 -3.69 -8.06
CA MET A 12 26.80 -2.81 -6.89
C MET A 12 26.67 -3.62 -5.61
N ASP A 13 27.38 -3.25 -4.55
CA ASP A 13 27.18 -3.83 -3.23
C ASP A 13 26.21 -2.97 -2.40
N LYS A 14 25.11 -3.56 -1.93
CA LYS A 14 24.07 -2.93 -1.08
C LYS A 14 23.62 -1.54 -1.54
N ARG A 15 23.28 -1.38 -2.82
CA ARG A 15 22.74 -0.11 -3.36
C ARG A 15 21.36 -0.21 -3.99
N VAL A 16 20.84 -1.43 -4.14
CA VAL A 16 19.52 -1.66 -4.76
C VAL A 16 18.45 -1.72 -3.68
N VAL A 17 17.37 -0.97 -3.86
CA VAL A 17 16.14 -1.12 -3.07
C VAL A 17 15.08 -1.73 -3.97
N LEU A 18 14.48 -2.83 -3.52
CA LEU A 18 13.40 -3.50 -4.22
C LEU A 18 12.08 -3.22 -3.52
N MET A 19 11.03 -2.92 -4.29
CA MET A 19 9.67 -2.74 -3.81
C MET A 19 8.76 -3.62 -4.64
N LEU A 20 8.08 -4.56 -3.99
CA LEU A 20 7.13 -5.49 -4.60
C LEU A 20 5.74 -5.15 -4.06
N ASP A 21 4.87 -4.69 -4.95
CA ASP A 21 3.52 -4.24 -4.61
C ASP A 21 2.49 -5.32 -4.94
N GLY A 22 1.58 -5.61 -4.01
CA GLY A 22 0.48 -6.54 -4.21
C GLY A 22 0.93 -7.99 -4.42
N MET A 23 1.76 -8.55 -3.52
CA MET A 23 2.20 -9.94 -3.64
C MET A 23 1.04 -10.95 -3.71
N ASP A 24 -0.07 -10.65 -3.05
CA ASP A 24 -1.28 -11.48 -3.09
C ASP A 24 -2.06 -11.43 -4.39
N GLU A 25 -1.70 -10.50 -5.29
CA GLU A 25 -2.27 -10.43 -6.63
C GLU A 25 -1.51 -11.31 -7.63
N ILE A 26 -0.36 -11.86 -7.22
CA ILE A 26 0.33 -12.90 -7.98
C ILE A 26 -0.48 -14.19 -7.89
N SER A 27 -0.58 -14.91 -9.01
CA SER A 27 -1.44 -16.07 -9.11
C SER A 27 -1.11 -17.11 -8.02
N PRO A 28 -2.12 -17.69 -7.34
CA PRO A 28 -1.91 -18.60 -6.20
C PRO A 28 -1.22 -19.91 -6.58
N TYR A 29 -1.04 -20.18 -7.88
CA TYR A 29 -0.28 -21.33 -8.38
C TYR A 29 1.23 -21.13 -8.34
N PHE A 30 1.71 -19.90 -8.06
CA PHE A 30 3.14 -19.56 -8.06
C PHE A 30 3.66 -19.09 -6.70
N THR A 31 2.86 -19.18 -5.63
CA THR A 31 3.23 -18.68 -4.30
C THR A 31 4.60 -19.18 -3.85
N GLU A 32 4.93 -20.47 -4.07
CA GLU A 32 6.24 -21.01 -3.71
C GLU A 32 7.40 -20.39 -4.52
N LEU A 33 7.18 -20.14 -5.81
CA LEU A 33 8.18 -19.50 -6.68
C LEU A 33 8.44 -18.05 -6.25
N ASP A 34 7.39 -17.33 -5.88
CA ASP A 34 7.48 -15.94 -5.43
C ASP A 34 8.18 -15.84 -4.06
N LEU A 35 7.85 -16.73 -3.12
CA LEU A 35 8.52 -16.81 -1.83
C LEU A 35 10.02 -17.17 -1.97
N ASN A 36 10.34 -18.05 -2.92
CA ASN A 36 11.73 -18.38 -3.26
C ASN A 36 12.48 -17.19 -3.87
N LEU A 37 11.81 -16.39 -4.70
CA LEU A 37 12.38 -15.14 -5.22
C LEU A 37 12.72 -14.17 -4.09
N LEU A 38 11.81 -13.97 -3.12
CA LEU A 38 12.06 -13.12 -1.95
C LEU A 38 13.29 -13.60 -1.17
N THR A 39 13.41 -14.92 -0.96
CA THR A 39 14.56 -15.53 -0.28
C THR A 39 15.87 -15.23 -1.02
N GLN A 40 15.87 -15.35 -2.35
CA GLN A 40 17.04 -15.01 -3.16
C GLN A 40 17.38 -13.52 -3.08
N CYS A 41 16.38 -12.63 -3.10
CA CYS A 41 16.59 -11.20 -2.93
C CYS A 41 17.19 -10.84 -1.58
N LEU A 42 16.81 -11.52 -0.49
CA LEU A 42 17.39 -11.31 0.84
C LEU A 42 18.86 -11.77 0.92
N GLN A 43 19.24 -12.78 0.13
CA GLN A 43 20.61 -13.29 0.07
C GLN A 43 21.50 -12.51 -0.92
N ALA A 44 20.90 -11.69 -1.79
CA ALA A 44 21.62 -10.96 -2.80
C ALA A 44 22.45 -9.83 -2.19
N THR A 45 23.75 -9.80 -2.50
CA THR A 45 24.69 -8.81 -1.95
C THR A 45 24.40 -7.38 -2.40
N ASN A 46 23.78 -7.21 -3.58
CA ASN A 46 23.46 -5.90 -4.14
C ASN A 46 22.21 -5.24 -3.53
N VAL A 47 21.33 -6.03 -2.89
CA VAL A 47 20.07 -5.56 -2.32
C VAL A 47 20.30 -5.00 -0.92
N ALA A 48 20.05 -3.71 -0.75
CA ALA A 48 20.12 -3.01 0.52
C ALA A 48 18.83 -3.17 1.34
N LYS A 49 17.67 -3.10 0.67
CA LYS A 49 16.34 -3.16 1.30
C LYS A 49 15.34 -3.81 0.36
N LEU A 50 14.39 -4.52 0.95
CA LEU A 50 13.25 -5.13 0.30
C LEU A 50 11.97 -4.65 1.00
N PHE A 51 11.05 -4.07 0.26
CA PHE A 51 9.71 -3.73 0.72
C PHE A 51 8.70 -4.58 -0.02
N VAL A 52 7.73 -5.10 0.71
CA VAL A 52 6.68 -5.97 0.19
C VAL A 52 5.34 -5.48 0.72
N THR A 53 4.35 -5.32 -0.16
CA THR A 53 2.97 -5.06 0.24
C THR A 53 2.10 -6.28 -0.09
N THR A 54 1.08 -6.52 0.74
CA THR A 54 0.17 -7.64 0.58
C THR A 54 -1.14 -7.37 1.33
N ARG A 55 -2.20 -8.13 1.01
CA ARG A 55 -3.38 -8.26 1.88
C ARG A 55 -3.12 -9.16 3.10
N PRO A 56 -3.94 -9.03 4.17
CA PRO A 56 -3.72 -9.72 5.45
C PRO A 56 -3.59 -11.25 5.39
N HIS A 57 -4.24 -11.91 4.43
CA HIS A 57 -4.28 -13.37 4.38
C HIS A 57 -2.92 -14.01 4.06
N MET A 58 -2.00 -13.30 3.41
CA MET A 58 -0.64 -13.80 3.10
C MET A 58 0.44 -13.34 4.10
N VAL A 59 0.06 -12.60 5.14
CA VAL A 59 1.02 -12.04 6.10
C VAL A 59 1.81 -13.14 6.80
N GLN A 60 1.15 -14.24 7.18
CA GLN A 60 1.82 -15.33 7.90
C GLN A 60 2.95 -15.96 7.06
N GLU A 61 2.66 -16.29 5.79
CA GLU A 61 3.64 -16.89 4.87
C GLU A 61 4.84 -15.95 4.65
N LEU A 62 4.58 -14.65 4.49
CA LEU A 62 5.64 -13.65 4.32
C LEU A 62 6.45 -13.43 5.60
N GLU A 63 5.84 -13.45 6.79
CA GLU A 63 6.58 -13.41 8.05
C GLU A 63 7.51 -14.63 8.20
N GLU A 64 7.05 -15.81 7.78
CA GLU A 64 7.83 -17.05 7.82
C GLU A 64 9.06 -16.99 6.89
N VAL A 65 8.95 -16.34 5.73
CA VAL A 65 10.07 -16.21 4.79
C VAL A 65 10.98 -15.04 5.12
N LEU A 66 10.41 -13.86 5.36
CA LEU A 66 11.15 -12.61 5.56
C LEU A 66 11.70 -12.48 6.99
N LYS A 67 11.17 -13.26 7.96
CA LYS A 67 11.57 -13.25 9.37
C LYS A 67 11.47 -11.86 10.03
N VAL A 68 10.54 -11.02 9.57
CA VAL A 68 10.25 -9.69 10.11
C VAL A 68 8.76 -9.53 10.35
N LYS A 69 8.40 -8.62 11.28
CA LYS A 69 7.00 -8.26 11.51
C LYS A 69 6.52 -7.22 10.50
N PRO A 70 5.28 -7.32 10.01
CA PRO A 70 4.72 -6.38 9.04
C PRO A 70 4.38 -5.06 9.72
N PHE A 71 4.42 -3.99 8.92
CA PHE A 71 3.74 -2.76 9.26
C PHE A 71 2.31 -2.83 8.73
N VAL A 72 1.33 -2.63 9.61
CA VAL A 72 -0.09 -2.65 9.21
C VAL A 72 -0.54 -1.24 8.88
N MET A 73 -0.89 -1.01 7.61
CA MET A 73 -1.50 0.26 7.19
C MET A 73 -2.88 0.39 7.81
N GLN A 74 -3.05 1.44 8.62
CA GLN A 74 -4.34 1.75 9.22
C GLN A 74 -5.21 2.51 8.22
N PRO A 75 -6.54 2.30 8.22
CA PRO A 75 -7.46 3.16 7.49
C PRO A 75 -7.29 4.62 7.90
N PHE A 76 -7.62 5.54 6.99
CA PHE A 76 -7.64 6.97 7.31
C PHE A 76 -8.57 7.25 8.48
N THR A 77 -8.10 8.06 9.44
CA THR A 77 -8.96 8.65 10.46
C THR A 77 -10.00 9.57 9.80
N GLU A 78 -11.09 9.88 10.50
CA GLU A 78 -12.11 10.80 9.98
C GLU A 78 -11.49 12.14 9.56
N GLN A 79 -10.56 12.67 10.36
CA GLN A 79 -9.87 13.90 10.02
C GLN A 79 -8.99 13.75 8.77
N ASN A 80 -8.25 12.64 8.63
CA ASN A 80 -7.46 12.40 7.41
C ASN A 80 -8.35 12.28 6.16
N GLN A 81 -9.54 11.68 6.27
CA GLN A 81 -10.49 11.62 5.17
C GLN A 81 -10.98 13.02 4.77
N VAL A 82 -11.31 13.87 5.75
CA VAL A 82 -11.70 15.26 5.52
C VAL A 82 -10.57 16.04 4.86
N ASP A 83 -9.36 15.96 5.41
CA ASP A 83 -8.19 16.68 4.91
C ASP A 83 -7.83 16.24 3.49
N PHE A 84 -7.90 14.94 3.22
CA PHE A 84 -7.65 14.38 1.89
C PHE A 84 -8.65 14.92 0.87
N LEU A 85 -9.96 14.83 1.14
CA LEU A 85 -10.99 15.28 0.21
C LEU A 85 -10.93 16.79 -0.02
N ALA A 86 -10.78 17.58 1.05
CA ALA A 86 -10.67 19.03 0.94
C ALA A 86 -9.43 19.43 0.12
N SER A 87 -8.27 18.83 0.40
CA SER A 87 -7.03 19.10 -0.35
C SER A 87 -7.13 18.64 -1.79
N TYR A 88 -7.72 17.48 -2.05
CA TYR A 88 -7.93 16.94 -3.39
C TYR A 88 -8.80 17.88 -4.23
N TRP A 89 -9.92 18.40 -3.69
CA TRP A 89 -10.81 19.30 -4.42
C TRP A 89 -10.19 20.68 -4.65
N LEU A 90 -9.52 21.23 -3.64
CA LEU A 90 -8.79 22.49 -3.80
C LEU A 90 -7.76 22.40 -4.93
N HIS A 91 -7.00 21.30 -4.95
CA HIS A 91 -5.93 21.11 -5.93
C HIS A 91 -6.45 20.72 -7.32
N ASN A 92 -7.31 19.71 -7.42
CA ASN A 92 -7.69 19.09 -8.69
C ASN A 92 -8.92 19.73 -9.33
N LEU A 93 -9.80 20.38 -8.55
CA LEU A 93 -10.98 21.06 -9.07
C LEU A 93 -10.80 22.58 -9.13
N SER A 94 -9.58 23.08 -8.87
CA SER A 94 -9.24 24.51 -8.86
C SER A 94 -10.19 25.35 -8.00
N VAL A 95 -10.63 24.80 -6.86
CA VAL A 95 -11.48 25.52 -5.91
C VAL A 95 -10.61 26.55 -5.20
N ASP A 96 -11.09 27.79 -5.13
CA ASP A 96 -10.39 28.86 -4.42
C ASP A 96 -10.09 28.45 -2.97
N VAL A 97 -8.88 28.76 -2.50
CA VAL A 97 -8.41 28.49 -1.14
C VAL A 97 -9.35 29.12 -0.10
N GLU A 98 -9.99 30.24 -0.41
CA GLU A 98 -11.02 30.86 0.43
C GLU A 98 -12.21 29.92 0.72
N ASN A 99 -12.47 28.97 -0.17
CA ASN A 99 -13.54 27.98 -0.02
C ASN A 99 -13.10 26.71 0.73
N LYS A 100 -11.87 26.61 1.25
CA LYS A 100 -11.40 25.45 2.02
C LYS A 100 -12.37 25.05 3.14
N GLY A 101 -12.88 26.03 3.89
CA GLY A 101 -13.85 25.76 4.96
C GLY A 101 -15.18 25.17 4.46
N LYS A 102 -15.61 25.51 3.23
CA LYS A 102 -16.79 24.89 2.59
C LYS A 102 -16.48 23.46 2.15
N CYS A 103 -15.29 23.21 1.59
CA CYS A 103 -14.83 21.87 1.22
C CYS A 103 -14.77 20.94 2.44
N GLU A 104 -14.22 21.38 3.56
CA GLU A 104 -14.17 20.57 4.80
C GLU A 104 -15.57 20.26 5.34
N ARG A 105 -16.48 21.24 5.34
CA ARG A 105 -17.89 21.02 5.74
C ARG A 105 -18.57 20.00 4.84
N TYR A 106 -18.36 20.11 3.53
CA TYR A 106 -18.93 19.17 2.57
C TYR A 106 -18.33 17.77 2.72
N ALA A 107 -17.00 17.66 2.91
CA ALA A 107 -16.32 16.39 3.15
C ALA A 107 -16.90 15.68 4.39
N ARG A 108 -17.06 16.38 5.52
CA ARG A 108 -17.70 15.82 6.71
C ARG A 108 -19.12 15.35 6.45
N ALA A 109 -19.94 16.15 5.77
CA ALA A 109 -21.30 15.77 5.44
C ALA A 109 -21.36 14.52 4.55
N LEU A 110 -20.47 14.43 3.56
CA LEU A 110 -20.34 13.29 2.67
C LEU A 110 -19.92 12.02 3.42
N ILE A 111 -18.84 12.11 4.22
CA ILE A 111 -18.33 10.98 5.02
C ILE A 111 -19.43 10.47 5.97
N ASN A 112 -20.09 11.37 6.71
CA ASN A 112 -21.17 11.00 7.63
C ASN A 112 -22.33 10.29 6.92
N ARG A 113 -22.70 10.75 5.72
CA ARG A 113 -23.75 10.11 4.91
C ARG A 113 -23.33 8.74 4.40
N MET A 114 -22.09 8.58 3.96
CA MET A 114 -21.57 7.29 3.50
C MET A 114 -21.46 6.29 4.66
N SER A 115 -20.97 6.73 5.82
CA SER A 115 -20.86 5.90 7.02
C SER A 115 -22.21 5.46 7.58
N SER A 116 -23.26 6.28 7.47
CA SER A 116 -24.60 5.87 7.89
C SER A 116 -25.21 4.84 6.96
N TRP A 117 -24.93 4.94 5.65
CA TRP A 117 -25.34 3.95 4.66
C TRP A 117 -24.68 2.59 4.90
N THR A 118 -23.36 2.56 5.11
CA THR A 118 -22.65 1.29 5.33
C THR A 118 -23.06 0.60 6.63
N LYS A 119 -23.35 1.34 7.71
CA LYS A 119 -23.87 0.77 8.96
C LYS A 119 -25.26 0.15 8.82
N GLY A 120 -26.11 0.67 7.93
CA GLY A 120 -27.44 0.12 7.66
C GLY A 120 -27.44 -1.21 6.90
N TYR A 121 -26.34 -1.56 6.21
CA TYR A 121 -26.20 -2.84 5.51
C TYR A 121 -25.80 -3.98 6.46
N TYR A 122 -24.94 -3.72 7.45
CA TYR A 122 -24.50 -4.73 8.42
C TYR A 122 -25.55 -5.08 9.50
N GLN A 123 -26.69 -4.39 9.54
CA GLN A 123 -27.80 -4.69 10.47
C GLN A 123 -28.94 -5.49 9.82
N LYS A 124 -28.80 -5.91 8.55
CA LYS A 124 -29.82 -6.69 7.82
C LYS A 124 -29.46 -8.17 7.61
N GLU A 125 -28.33 -8.62 8.15
CA GLU A 125 -27.87 -10.01 8.08
C GLU A 125 -27.85 -10.69 9.47
N ASP A 126 -28.88 -10.44 10.29
CA ASP A 126 -29.23 -11.27 11.45
C ASP A 126 -30.62 -11.89 11.27
#